data_AF-A0A524KYI8-F1
#
_entry.id   AF-A0A524KYI8-F1
#
_cell.length_a   1.000
_cell.length_b   1.000
_cell.length_c   1.000
_cell.angle_alpha   90.00
_cell.angle_beta   90.00
_cell.angle_gamma   90.00
#
_symmetry.space_group_name_H-M   'P 1'
#
loop_
_entity.id
_entity.type
_entity.pdbx_description
1 polymer ?
#
loop_
_entity_poly.entity_id
_entity_poly.type
_entity_poly.pdbx_seq_one_letter_code
_entity_poly.pdbx_strand_id
1 'polypeptide(L)'
;MVVGSFVFATRPTSRTKQRMIPFESGVSEGPPAQDRRFTVSFYLTAMLFILFDIEIVFLYPLAIQLDALGWFGLIEFLAFIGILLVAYVYIWRKGALEWH
;
A
#
# COMPACT_ATOMS: atom_id res chain seq x y z
N MET A 1 -38.45 -11.58 -24.70
CA MET A 1 -38.03 -12.32 -23.48
C MET A 1 -37.26 -11.45 -22.49
N VAL A 2 -36.34 -10.57 -22.91
CA VAL A 2 -35.60 -9.65 -22.02
C VAL A 2 -36.48 -8.55 -21.39
N VAL A 3 -37.43 -7.99 -22.14
CA VAL A 3 -38.33 -6.92 -21.64
C VAL A 3 -39.22 -7.40 -20.49
N GLY A 4 -39.74 -8.63 -20.58
CA GLY A 4 -40.55 -9.24 -19.51
C GLY A 4 -39.75 -9.47 -18.22
N SER A 5 -38.44 -9.76 -18.34
CA SER A 5 -37.55 -9.94 -17.19
C SER A 5 -37.38 -8.65 -16.38
N PHE A 6 -37.27 -7.49 -17.04
CA PHE A 6 -37.17 -6.21 -16.35
C PHE A 6 -38.49 -5.76 -15.68
N VAL A 7 -39.64 -6.09 -16.27
CA VAL A 7 -40.96 -5.74 -15.72
C VAL A 7 -41.32 -6.63 -14.53
N PHE A 8 -40.95 -7.92 -14.56
CA PHE A 8 -41.22 -8.86 -13.47
C PHE A 8 -40.07 -9.02 -12.47
N ALA A 9 -38.93 -8.37 -12.66
CA ALA A 9 -37.84 -8.38 -11.70
C ALA A 9 -38.21 -7.59 -10.45
N THR A 10 -38.89 -8.24 -9.50
CA THR A 10 -39.11 -7.72 -8.15
C THR A 10 -37.81 -7.85 -7.35
N ARG A 11 -36.79 -7.04 -7.69
CA ARG A 11 -35.60 -6.94 -6.84
C ARG A 11 -36.01 -6.20 -5.56
N PRO A 12 -35.98 -6.83 -4.38
CA PRO A 12 -36.31 -6.14 -3.15
C PRO A 12 -35.25 -5.05 -2.92
N THR A 13 -35.65 -3.80 -3.12
CA THR A 13 -34.83 -2.58 -2.93
C THR A 13 -34.65 -2.21 -1.45
N SER A 14 -35.36 -2.92 -0.56
CA SER A 14 -35.31 -2.64 0.88
C SER A 14 -33.91 -2.92 1.45
N ARG A 15 -33.26 -1.86 1.93
CA ARG A 15 -32.10 -1.94 2.81
C ARG A 15 -32.57 -2.31 4.22
N THR A 16 -32.78 -3.60 4.45
CA THR A 16 -33.03 -4.12 5.79
C THR A 16 -31.83 -3.85 6.71
N LYS A 17 -32.06 -3.40 7.94
CA LYS A 17 -31.01 -3.06 8.92
C LYS A 17 -29.97 -4.18 9.10
N GLN A 18 -30.41 -5.44 9.10
CA GLN A 18 -29.53 -6.62 9.16
C GLN A 18 -28.58 -6.81 7.96
N ARG A 19 -28.83 -6.17 6.81
CA ARG A 19 -27.91 -6.21 5.66
C ARG A 19 -26.79 -5.18 5.74
N MET A 20 -26.88 -4.26 6.69
CA MET A 20 -25.92 -3.16 6.88
C MET A 20 -25.05 -3.34 8.13
N ILE A 21 -25.26 -4.42 8.89
CA ILE A 21 -24.42 -4.74 10.05
C ILE A 21 -23.17 -5.51 9.58
N PRO A 22 -22.01 -5.27 10.22
CA PRO A 22 -20.80 -6.06 9.98
C PRO A 22 -21.03 -7.56 10.23
N PHE A 23 -20.28 -8.39 9.49
CA PHE A 23 -20.31 -9.83 9.69
C PHE A 23 -19.46 -10.22 10.91
N GLU A 24 -20.07 -10.89 11.89
CA GLU A 24 -19.44 -11.26 13.17
C GLU A 24 -19.53 -12.78 13.44
N SER A 25 -19.65 -13.62 12.40
CA SER A 25 -19.72 -15.09 12.51
C SER A 25 -20.80 -15.64 13.49
N GLY A 26 -21.80 -14.83 13.83
CA GLY A 26 -22.91 -15.20 14.73
C GLY A 26 -22.67 -14.90 16.22
N VAL A 27 -21.50 -14.40 16.62
CA VAL A 27 -21.20 -13.98 18.00
C VAL A 27 -20.81 -12.52 17.98
N SER A 28 -21.71 -11.65 18.45
CA SER A 28 -21.45 -10.21 18.48
C SER A 28 -20.72 -9.83 19.76
N GLU A 29 -19.44 -9.46 19.64
CA GLU A 29 -18.63 -8.94 20.74
C GLU A 29 -18.85 -7.43 20.98
N GLY A 30 -19.86 -6.83 20.35
CA GLY A 30 -20.09 -5.39 20.40
C GLY A 30 -19.09 -4.61 19.53
N PRO A 31 -19.07 -3.27 19.64
CA PRO A 31 -18.16 -2.44 18.84
C PRO A 31 -16.72 -2.91 19.02
N PRO A 32 -15.92 -3.06 17.93
CA PRO A 32 -14.53 -3.46 18.06
C PRO A 32 -13.83 -2.48 19.01
N ALA A 33 -13.13 -3.03 20.01
CA ALA A 33 -12.38 -2.21 20.95
C ALA A 33 -11.51 -1.22 20.18
N GLN A 34 -11.69 0.08 20.45
CA GLN A 34 -10.93 1.15 19.79
C GLN A 34 -9.41 1.02 20.00
N ASP A 35 -9.01 0.23 20.99
CA ASP A 35 -7.63 0.06 21.44
C ASP A 35 -6.94 -1.18 20.84
N ARG A 36 -7.40 -1.67 19.68
CA ARG A 36 -6.65 -2.70 18.94
C ARG A 36 -5.33 -2.12 18.45
N ARG A 37 -4.25 -2.47 19.15
CA ARG A 37 -2.89 -2.13 18.77
C ARG A 37 -2.47 -2.98 17.58
N PHE A 38 -2.24 -2.33 16.45
CA PHE A 38 -1.62 -2.96 15.29
C PHE A 38 -0.14 -3.21 15.56
N THR A 39 0.41 -4.28 14.98
CA THR A 39 1.83 -4.59 15.06
C THR A 39 2.66 -3.46 14.43
N VAL A 40 3.82 -3.14 15.03
CA VAL A 40 4.72 -2.06 14.59
C VAL A 40 5.21 -2.26 13.14
N SER A 41 5.20 -3.49 12.62
CA SER A 41 5.59 -3.83 11.24
C SER A 41 4.81 -3.05 10.17
N PHE A 42 3.54 -2.69 10.42
CA PHE A 42 2.76 -1.86 9.49
C PHE A 42 3.34 -0.45 9.38
N TYR A 43 3.76 0.13 10.50
CA TYR A 43 4.40 1.45 10.53
C TYR A 43 5.76 1.42 9.84
N LEU A 44 6.59 0.41 10.11
CA LEU A 44 7.91 0.27 9.48
C LEU A 44 7.79 0.12 7.96
N THR A 45 6.82 -0.65 7.50
CA THR A 45 6.54 -0.84 6.06
C THR A 45 6.09 0.46 5.41
N ALA A 46 5.16 1.19 6.05
CA ALA A 46 4.68 2.48 5.53
C ALA A 46 5.80 3.54 5.49
N MET A 47 6.62 3.60 6.53
CA MET A 47 7.76 4.53 6.58
C MET A 47 8.82 4.20 5.51
N LEU A 48 9.12 2.92 5.29
CA LEU A 48 10.02 2.49 4.22
C LEU A 48 9.47 2.86 2.84
N PHE A 49 8.17 2.66 2.61
CA PHE A 49 7.53 3.03 1.35
C PHE A 49 7.64 4.54 1.07
N ILE A 50 7.37 5.38 2.07
CA ILE A 50 7.50 6.84 1.94
C ILE A 50 8.95 7.24 1.60
N LEU A 51 9.92 6.64 2.29
CA LEU A 51 11.34 6.93 2.07
C LEU A 51 11.75 6.55 0.64
N PHE A 52 11.35 5.37 0.17
CA PHE A 52 11.63 4.90 -1.19
C PHE A 52 10.93 5.74 -2.27
N ASP A 53 9.70 6.18 -2.02
CA ASP A 53 8.96 7.03 -2.96
C ASP A 53 9.64 8.40 -3.14
N ILE A 54 10.10 8.99 -2.03
CA ILE A 54 10.88 10.25 -2.06
C ILE A 54 12.18 10.08 -2.86
N GLU A 55 12.84 8.93 -2.75
CA GLU A 55 14.06 8.64 -3.50
C GLU A 55 13.82 8.53 -5.01
N ILE A 56 12.67 7.98 -5.43
CA ILE A 56 12.26 7.96 -6.84
C ILE A 56 12.00 9.38 -7.37
N VAL A 57 11.39 10.24 -6.56
CA VAL A 57 11.17 11.65 -6.94
C VAL A 57 12.51 12.35 -7.22
N PHE A 58 13.57 12.04 -6.47
CA PHE A 58 14.92 12.56 -6.74
C PHE A 58 15.57 11.97 -7.99
N LEU A 59 15.26 10.71 -8.32
CA LEU A 59 15.76 10.08 -9.55
C LEU A 59 15.11 10.66 -10.82
N TYR A 60 13.90 11.21 -10.75
CA TYR A 60 13.17 11.71 -11.93
C TYR A 60 13.92 12.81 -12.69
N PRO A 61 14.37 13.92 -12.05
CA PRO A 61 15.12 14.96 -12.74
C PRO A 61 16.44 14.45 -13.32
N LEU A 62 17.13 13.57 -12.59
CA LEU A 62 18.37 12.94 -13.07
C LEU A 62 18.08 12.10 -14.31
N ALA A 63 17.02 11.29 -14.30
CA ALA A 63 16.62 10.45 -15.41
C ALA A 63 16.29 11.25 -16.68
N ILE A 64 15.64 12.42 -16.53
CA ILE A 64 15.32 13.31 -17.65
C ILE A 64 16.60 13.95 -18.24
N GLN A 65 17.61 14.22 -17.41
CA GLN A 65 18.85 14.90 -17.83
C GLN A 65 20.01 13.92 -18.14
N LEU A 66 19.79 12.61 -18.05
CA LEU A 66 20.83 11.59 -18.26
C LEU A 66 21.55 11.77 -19.61
N ASP A 67 20.82 12.05 -20.68
CA ASP A 67 21.39 12.23 -22.03
C ASP A 67 22.33 13.44 -22.11
N ALA A 68 22.03 14.51 -21.37
CA ALA A 68 22.84 15.73 -21.34
C ALA A 68 24.10 15.58 -20.45
N LEU A 69 23.99 14.81 -19.36
CA LEU A 69 25.08 14.57 -18.42
C LEU A 69 26.03 13.46 -18.86
N GLY A 70 25.59 12.55 -19.73
CA GLY A 70 26.41 11.45 -20.25
C GLY A 70 27.03 10.60 -19.15
N TRP A 71 28.36 10.46 -19.16
CA TRP A 71 29.08 9.60 -18.20
C TRP A 71 28.98 10.08 -16.74
N PHE A 72 28.86 11.38 -16.52
CA PHE A 72 28.69 11.94 -15.17
C PHE A 72 27.34 11.52 -14.57
N GLY A 73 26.27 11.61 -15.37
CA GLY A 73 24.93 11.20 -14.96
C GLY A 73 24.84 9.70 -14.67
N LEU A 74 25.59 8.88 -15.40
CA LEU A 74 25.67 7.44 -15.14
C LEU A 74 26.36 7.11 -13.81
N ILE A 75 27.46 7.79 -13.49
CA ILE A 75 28.15 7.62 -12.20
C ILE A 75 27.25 8.06 -11.05
N GLU A 76 26.59 9.20 -11.19
CA GLU A 76 25.70 9.73 -10.15
C GLU A 76 24.48 8.83 -9.94
N PHE A 77 23.91 8.29 -11.03
CA PHE A 77 22.85 7.28 -10.96
C PHE A 77 23.31 6.01 -10.23
N LEU A 78 24.48 5.46 -10.57
CA LEU A 78 25.03 4.28 -9.89
C LEU A 78 25.33 4.55 -8.42
N ALA A 79 25.85 5.72 -8.08
CA ALA A 79 26.11 6.12 -6.70
C ALA A 79 24.79 6.21 -5.91
N PHE A 80 23.76 6.83 -6.49
CA PHE A 80 22.44 6.93 -5.86
C PHE A 80 21.82 5.55 -5.61
N ILE A 81 21.78 4.68 -6.63
CA ILE A 81 21.32 3.29 -6.50
C ILE A 81 22.16 2.52 -5.47
N GLY A 82 23.47 2.75 -5.40
CA GLY A 82 24.34 2.13 -4.40
C GLY A 82 23.95 2.49 -2.96
N ILE A 83 23.64 3.75 -2.70
CA ILE A 83 23.20 4.22 -1.37
C ILE A 83 21.85 3.60 -1.00
N LEU A 84 20.91 3.55 -1.95
CA LEU A 84 19.60 2.90 -1.77
C LEU A 84 19.73 1.44 -1.37
N LEU A 85 20.58 0.70 -2.08
CA LEU A 85 20.82 -0.71 -1.81
C LEU A 85 21.42 -0.91 -0.40
N VAL A 86 22.34 -0.06 0.03
CA VAL A 86 22.91 -0.12 1.39
C VAL A 86 21.83 0.11 2.45
N ALA A 87 20.98 1.12 2.28
CA ALA A 87 19.89 1.40 3.21
C ALA A 87 18.88 0.25 3.26
N TYR A 88 18.49 -0.29 2.09
CA TYR A 88 17.57 -1.41 1.99
C TYR A 88 18.12 -2.68 2.64
N VAL A 89 19.37 -3.06 2.34
CA VAL A 89 20.02 -4.24 2.93
C VAL A 89 20.15 -4.09 4.44
N TYR A 90 20.45 -2.90 4.94
CA TYR A 90 20.51 -2.65 6.39
C TYR A 90 19.17 -2.92 7.07
N ILE A 91 18.06 -2.40 6.52
CA ILE A 91 16.71 -2.57 7.06
C ILE A 91 16.27 -4.04 6.99
N TRP A 92 16.57 -4.71 5.89
CA TRP A 92 16.30 -6.13 5.73
C TRP A 92 17.03 -6.97 6.77
N ARG A 93 18.34 -6.72 6.98
CA ARG A 93 19.12 -7.42 8.02
C ARG A 93 18.62 -7.14 9.44
N LYS A 94 17.91 -6.04 9.67
CA LYS A 94 17.30 -5.70 10.96
C LYS A 94 15.97 -6.39 11.22
N GLY A 95 15.43 -7.17 10.27
CA GLY A 95 14.15 -7.86 10.44
C GLY A 95 12.93 -6.94 10.43
N ALA A 96 13.06 -5.71 9.95
CA ALA A 96 11.93 -4.76 9.89
C ALA A 96 10.79 -5.21 8.96
N LEU A 97 11.08 -6.21 8.11
CA LEU A 97 10.15 -6.81 7.15
C LEU A 97 9.70 -8.21 7.59
N GLU A 98 9.97 -8.65 8.82
CA GLU A 98 9.49 -9.93 9.34
C GLU A 98 8.13 -9.78 10.03
N TRP A 99 7.23 -10.72 9.74
CA TRP A 99 5.83 -10.73 10.15
C TRP A 99 5.62 -12.01 10.95
N HIS A 100 5.97 -11.96 12.24
CA HIS A 100 5.65 -12.99 13.23
C HIS A 100 4.40 -12.61 14.02
#